data_AF-A0A533I682-F1
#
_entry.id   AF-A0A533I682-F1
#
_cell.length_a   1.000
_cell.length_b   1.000
_cell.length_c   1.000
_cell.angle_alpha   90.00
_cell.angle_beta   90.00
_cell.angle_gamma   90.00
#
_symmetry.space_group_name_H-M   'P 1'
#
loop_
_entity.id
_entity.type
_entity.pdbx_description
1 polymer ?
#
loop_
_entity_poly.entity_id
_entity_poly.type
_entity_poly.pdbx_seq_one_letter_code
_entity_poly.pdbx_strand_id
1 'polypeptide(L)'
;MRANYRAKSAWTEHLPFAFWVIQALRPRSLVELGSHLGTSYFGFCQAVSRFGTDTACYAVDTWQGDEHAGFYGNEVFDTVTAYNTANFSGFSTLIRSTFDEALSYFTDGSVDLLHIDGCHSYDAVRADFESWLPKLSDRGLVLLHDTNVRERDFGVFRLLEEIRKDYPVFEFRHGHGLGVVGVGSDLPDEIRDLLAADKIADRSRDIRKIFSRLGEDCQTRTALDLKTAEAARLEGVITKERERIKVLEDRLTAQQDANAALKAAQVERNAERDADNKAARMVLEENHGKIKSSLMREHGTAQSALKAEHERALAALKVQHEADVARLKQETERLIGENRSMGEKADEMALLIKRHEAEIATRDADEQSRQDETGRLQTELATLTRRLLELQTTHDNHAEEASRSGSDLAARNAAVTSNSRQTESDLKQRIEITIQNAAELIRVFAPDHPSRTSVLLSPGVRALIKKVEAEGIVDTDWYLQRNPDVKEADMAPARHYVLYGAAEKRMPRDMSKPFRK
;
A
#
# COMPACT_ATOMS: atom_id res chain seq x y z
N MET A 1 -48.80 -8.03 71.93
CA MET A 1 -47.39 -8.41 71.70
C MET A 1 -47.03 -7.90 70.32
N ARG A 2 -46.01 -7.05 70.17
CA ARG A 2 -45.61 -6.50 68.86
C ARG A 2 -44.24 -7.06 68.54
N ALA A 3 -44.11 -7.86 67.47
CA ALA A 3 -42.80 -8.26 66.99
C ALA A 3 -41.99 -7.01 66.61
N ASN A 4 -40.67 -6.99 66.75
CA ASN A 4 -39.83 -5.84 66.37
C ASN A 4 -39.27 -6.01 64.98
N TYR A 5 -38.91 -7.25 64.62
CA TYR A 5 -38.42 -7.57 63.29
C TYR A 5 -39.57 -7.60 62.27
N ARG A 6 -39.29 -7.12 61.06
CA ARG A 6 -40.26 -6.98 59.97
C ARG A 6 -39.65 -7.43 58.67
N ALA A 7 -40.06 -8.60 58.21
CA ALA A 7 -39.74 -9.11 56.89
C ALA A 7 -40.96 -9.84 56.34
N LYS A 8 -41.09 -9.87 55.01
CA LYS A 8 -42.13 -10.66 54.35
C LYS A 8 -41.87 -12.14 54.64
N SER A 9 -42.83 -12.83 55.26
CA SER A 9 -42.70 -14.24 55.61
C SER A 9 -44.06 -14.90 55.73
N ALA A 10 -44.12 -16.19 55.35
CA ALA A 10 -45.26 -17.08 55.55
C ALA A 10 -45.56 -17.34 57.05
N TRP A 11 -44.56 -17.15 57.91
CA TRP A 11 -44.64 -17.41 59.36
C TRP A 11 -45.25 -16.26 60.18
N THR A 12 -45.47 -15.09 59.57
CA THR A 12 -45.86 -13.86 60.29
C THR A 12 -47.12 -14.04 61.15
N GLU A 13 -48.09 -14.85 60.70
CA GLU A 13 -49.31 -15.12 61.45
C GLU A 13 -49.08 -15.97 62.71
N HIS A 14 -47.98 -16.72 62.80
CA HIS A 14 -47.65 -17.56 63.95
C HIS A 14 -46.79 -16.85 65.01
N LEU A 15 -46.42 -15.59 64.79
CA LEU A 15 -45.67 -14.79 65.78
C LEU A 15 -46.33 -14.75 67.18
N PRO A 16 -47.65 -14.58 67.34
CA PRO A 16 -48.27 -14.65 68.66
C PRO A 16 -48.07 -16.01 69.35
N PHE A 17 -48.06 -17.10 68.59
CA PHE A 17 -47.78 -18.44 69.11
C PHE A 17 -46.31 -18.59 69.52
N ALA A 18 -45.37 -18.01 68.77
CA ALA A 18 -43.96 -17.97 69.16
C ALA A 18 -43.76 -17.33 70.55
N PHE A 19 -44.48 -16.25 70.87
CA PHE A 19 -44.45 -15.66 72.21
C PHE A 19 -45.07 -16.59 73.26
N TRP A 20 -46.23 -17.16 72.97
CA TRP A 20 -46.91 -18.03 73.92
C TRP A 20 -46.10 -19.29 74.23
N VAL A 21 -45.53 -19.95 73.22
CA VAL A 21 -44.79 -21.21 73.40
C VAL A 21 -43.51 -21.01 74.19
N ILE A 22 -42.77 -19.91 73.98
CA ILE A 22 -41.59 -19.60 74.80
C ILE A 22 -41.98 -19.36 76.26
N GLN A 23 -43.10 -18.68 76.51
CA GLN A 23 -43.59 -18.44 77.86
C GLN A 23 -44.05 -19.73 78.56
N ALA A 24 -44.76 -20.61 77.84
CA ALA A 24 -45.31 -21.85 78.37
C ALA A 24 -44.25 -22.95 78.55
N LEU A 25 -43.37 -23.13 77.55
CA LEU A 25 -42.35 -24.16 77.57
C LEU A 25 -41.13 -23.75 78.42
N ARG A 26 -40.75 -22.46 78.39
CA ARG A 26 -39.49 -21.93 78.92
C ARG A 26 -38.29 -22.82 78.57
N PRO A 27 -38.02 -23.05 77.27
CA PRO A 27 -37.00 -23.98 76.82
C PRO A 27 -35.61 -23.53 77.29
N ARG A 28 -34.73 -24.46 77.66
CA ARG A 28 -33.31 -24.19 77.90
C ARG A 28 -32.57 -23.97 76.59
N SER A 29 -32.94 -24.73 75.56
CA SER A 29 -32.35 -24.67 74.23
C SER A 29 -33.44 -24.67 73.16
N LEU A 30 -33.33 -23.73 72.22
CA LEU A 30 -34.17 -23.62 71.04
C LEU A 30 -33.31 -23.73 69.78
N VAL A 31 -33.69 -24.61 68.88
CA VAL A 31 -33.07 -24.73 67.55
C VAL A 31 -34.12 -24.53 66.47
N GLU A 32 -33.82 -23.68 65.50
CA GLU A 32 -34.58 -23.54 64.25
C GLU A 32 -33.77 -24.05 63.07
N LEU A 33 -34.40 -24.86 62.23
CA LEU A 33 -33.87 -25.36 60.97
C LEU A 33 -34.62 -24.67 59.83
N GLY A 34 -33.90 -23.89 59.02
CA GLY A 34 -34.51 -23.06 57.98
C GLY A 34 -34.99 -21.74 58.58
N SER A 35 -34.13 -20.73 58.55
CA SER A 35 -34.41 -19.42 59.14
C SER A 35 -34.68 -18.35 58.09
N HIS A 36 -34.19 -18.50 56.86
CA HIS A 36 -34.42 -17.56 55.76
C HIS A 36 -34.16 -16.10 56.20
N LEU A 37 -35.17 -15.22 56.14
CA LEU A 37 -35.09 -13.82 56.59
C LEU A 37 -35.19 -13.64 58.12
N GLY A 38 -35.44 -14.70 58.89
CA GLY A 38 -35.41 -14.71 60.35
C GLY A 38 -36.71 -14.31 61.04
N THR A 39 -37.85 -14.25 60.35
CA THR A 39 -39.13 -13.81 60.96
C THR A 39 -39.56 -14.70 62.13
N SER A 40 -39.54 -16.02 61.94
CA SER A 40 -39.80 -17.01 62.99
C SER A 40 -38.76 -16.92 64.10
N TYR A 41 -37.48 -17.06 63.74
CA TYR A 41 -36.35 -17.06 64.67
C TYR A 41 -36.33 -15.83 65.58
N PHE A 42 -36.41 -14.64 65.01
CA PHE A 42 -36.39 -13.40 65.78
C PHE A 42 -37.70 -13.18 66.54
N GLY A 43 -38.81 -13.78 66.11
CA GLY A 43 -40.02 -13.90 66.91
C GLY A 43 -39.77 -14.66 68.22
N PHE A 44 -39.10 -15.81 68.14
CA PHE A 44 -38.68 -16.57 69.33
C PHE A 44 -37.67 -15.82 70.19
N CYS A 45 -36.60 -15.28 69.59
CA CYS A 45 -35.56 -14.53 70.31
C CYS A 45 -36.13 -13.31 71.05
N GLN A 46 -37.08 -12.61 70.42
CA GLN A 46 -37.76 -11.49 71.05
C GLN A 46 -38.63 -11.95 72.23
N ALA A 47 -39.29 -13.10 72.13
CA ALA A 47 -40.05 -13.67 73.24
C ALA A 47 -39.12 -14.06 74.40
N VAL A 48 -37.97 -14.70 74.12
CA VAL A 48 -36.93 -15.03 75.10
C VAL A 48 -36.47 -13.77 75.85
N SER A 49 -36.08 -12.73 75.10
CA SER A 49 -35.67 -11.44 75.67
C SER A 49 -36.78 -10.79 76.50
N ARG A 50 -38.04 -10.85 76.04
CA ARG A 50 -39.18 -10.24 76.71
C ARG A 50 -39.54 -10.94 78.03
N PHE A 51 -39.48 -12.26 78.07
CA PHE A 51 -39.87 -13.05 79.24
C PHE A 51 -38.69 -13.36 80.17
N GLY A 52 -37.48 -12.92 79.81
CA GLY A 52 -36.25 -13.13 80.59
C GLY A 52 -36.02 -14.62 80.86
N THR A 53 -36.07 -15.44 79.81
CA THR A 53 -35.70 -16.86 79.92
C THR A 53 -34.20 -17.01 79.66
N ASP A 54 -33.56 -18.00 80.29
CA ASP A 54 -32.15 -18.36 80.04
C ASP A 54 -32.01 -19.26 78.79
N THR A 55 -32.86 -19.03 77.79
CA THR A 55 -32.92 -19.86 76.58
C THR A 55 -31.74 -19.54 75.67
N ALA A 56 -30.92 -20.55 75.36
CA ALA A 56 -29.97 -20.47 74.26
C ALA A 56 -30.70 -20.69 72.93
N CYS A 57 -30.50 -19.81 71.95
CA CYS A 57 -31.16 -19.85 70.66
C CYS A 57 -30.15 -20.13 69.53
N TYR A 58 -30.53 -21.01 68.59
CA TYR A 58 -29.70 -21.38 67.45
C TYR A 58 -30.54 -21.39 66.17
N ALA A 59 -30.11 -20.63 65.16
CA ALA A 59 -30.66 -20.67 63.82
C ALA A 59 -29.68 -21.42 62.92
N VAL A 60 -30.12 -22.53 62.32
CA VAL A 60 -29.33 -23.34 61.40
C VAL A 60 -29.90 -23.16 60.00
N ASP A 61 -29.09 -22.64 59.10
CA ASP A 61 -29.45 -22.46 57.70
C ASP A 61 -28.17 -22.35 56.85
N THR A 62 -28.26 -22.69 55.56
CA THR A 62 -27.17 -22.40 54.62
C THR A 62 -27.16 -20.93 54.19
N TRP A 63 -28.34 -20.29 54.25
CA TRP A 63 -28.69 -19.02 53.62
C TRP A 63 -28.36 -18.98 52.12
N GLN A 64 -28.51 -20.11 51.44
CA GLN A 64 -28.37 -20.21 49.98
C GLN A 64 -29.73 -20.38 49.29
N GLY A 65 -30.78 -20.71 50.04
CA GLY A 65 -32.10 -21.05 49.54
C GLY A 65 -32.21 -22.50 49.04
N ASP A 66 -33.42 -22.88 48.64
CA ASP A 66 -33.75 -24.23 48.16
C ASP A 66 -34.86 -24.18 47.09
N GLU A 67 -35.37 -25.35 46.67
CA GLU A 67 -36.40 -25.47 45.63
C GLU A 67 -37.74 -24.81 46.00
N HIS A 68 -38.08 -24.73 47.29
CA HIS A 68 -39.36 -24.18 47.73
C HIS A 68 -39.27 -22.71 48.08
N ALA A 69 -38.20 -22.29 48.77
CA ALA A 69 -37.91 -20.91 49.16
C ALA A 69 -37.33 -20.07 48.01
N GLY A 70 -36.71 -20.71 47.02
CA GLY A 70 -35.94 -20.08 45.94
C GLY A 70 -34.51 -19.73 46.39
N PHE A 71 -33.58 -19.69 45.43
CA PHE A 71 -32.19 -19.33 45.70
C PHE A 71 -32.02 -17.81 45.82
N TYR A 72 -31.22 -17.38 46.78
CA TYR A 72 -30.92 -15.98 47.05
C TYR A 72 -29.43 -15.77 47.39
N GLY A 73 -28.96 -14.54 47.25
CA GLY A 73 -27.56 -14.20 47.50
C GLY A 73 -27.26 -13.96 48.99
N ASN A 74 -25.99 -13.62 49.27
CA ASN A 74 -25.48 -13.40 50.63
C ASN A 74 -26.17 -12.24 51.38
N GLU A 75 -26.89 -11.38 50.68
CA GLU A 75 -27.57 -10.21 51.23
C GLU A 75 -28.61 -10.59 52.30
N VAL A 76 -29.20 -11.79 52.18
CA VAL A 76 -30.11 -12.35 53.19
C VAL A 76 -29.32 -12.66 54.47
N PHE A 77 -28.22 -13.40 54.36
CA PHE A 77 -27.37 -13.73 55.50
C PHE A 77 -26.80 -12.47 56.18
N ASP A 78 -26.36 -11.49 55.40
CA ASP A 78 -25.83 -10.23 55.92
C ASP A 78 -26.89 -9.45 56.71
N THR A 79 -28.13 -9.40 56.19
CA THR A 79 -29.26 -8.76 56.86
C THR A 79 -29.61 -9.43 58.18
N VAL A 80 -29.70 -10.77 58.18
CA VAL A 80 -30.01 -11.57 59.37
C VAL A 80 -28.88 -11.45 60.41
N THR A 81 -27.63 -11.52 59.97
CA THR A 81 -26.45 -11.38 60.83
C THR A 81 -26.39 -10.01 61.49
N ALA A 82 -26.62 -8.94 60.73
CA ALA A 82 -26.65 -7.59 61.26
C ALA A 82 -27.75 -7.42 62.32
N TYR A 83 -28.95 -7.93 62.05
CA TYR A 83 -30.06 -7.84 63.00
C TYR A 83 -29.82 -8.69 64.26
N ASN A 84 -29.33 -9.94 64.11
CA ASN A 84 -29.00 -10.80 65.24
C ASN A 84 -27.94 -10.17 66.14
N THR A 85 -26.86 -9.69 65.54
CA THR A 85 -25.73 -9.07 66.27
C THR A 85 -26.19 -7.87 67.08
N ALA A 86 -27.03 -7.02 66.48
CA ALA A 86 -27.52 -5.80 67.11
C ALA A 86 -28.53 -6.03 68.23
N ASN A 87 -29.28 -7.14 68.21
CA ASN A 87 -30.43 -7.32 69.11
C ASN A 87 -30.31 -8.52 70.07
N PHE A 88 -29.65 -9.61 69.68
CA PHE A 88 -29.75 -10.91 70.37
C PHE A 88 -28.43 -11.65 70.57
N SER A 89 -27.28 -11.05 70.22
CA SER A 89 -25.95 -11.67 70.31
C SER A 89 -25.57 -12.26 71.68
N GLY A 90 -26.24 -11.85 72.76
CA GLY A 90 -26.00 -12.38 74.11
C GLY A 90 -26.46 -13.83 74.34
N PHE A 91 -27.40 -14.35 73.54
CA PHE A 91 -27.94 -15.71 73.70
C PHE A 91 -28.30 -16.39 72.37
N SER A 92 -28.12 -15.71 71.24
CA SER A 92 -28.54 -16.17 69.91
C SER A 92 -27.33 -16.38 68.99
N THR A 93 -27.24 -17.57 68.41
CA THR A 93 -26.15 -17.98 67.51
C THR A 93 -26.70 -18.36 66.14
N LEU A 94 -26.14 -17.78 65.08
CA LEU A 94 -26.42 -18.16 63.69
C LEU A 94 -25.37 -19.21 63.25
N ILE A 95 -25.83 -20.39 62.85
CA ILE A 95 -25.00 -21.51 62.41
C ILE A 95 -25.19 -21.67 60.90
N ARG A 96 -24.19 -21.27 60.13
CA ARG A 96 -24.20 -21.36 58.67
C ARG A 96 -23.72 -22.73 58.20
N SER A 97 -24.64 -23.69 58.10
CA SER A 97 -24.37 -25.08 57.70
C SER A 97 -25.62 -25.76 57.16
N THR A 98 -25.50 -26.99 56.65
CA THR A 98 -26.68 -27.85 56.49
C THR A 98 -27.21 -28.30 57.86
N PHE A 99 -28.43 -28.83 57.89
CA PHE A 99 -29.02 -29.35 59.12
C PHE A 99 -28.27 -30.60 59.62
N ASP A 100 -27.82 -31.46 58.72
CA ASP A 100 -27.03 -32.65 59.03
C ASP A 100 -25.68 -32.30 59.66
N GLU A 101 -24.97 -31.32 59.12
CA GLU A 101 -23.68 -30.86 59.65
C GLU A 101 -23.82 -30.31 61.07
N ALA A 102 -24.93 -29.60 61.32
CA ALA A 102 -25.22 -29.00 62.62
C ALA A 102 -25.48 -30.02 63.73
N LEU A 103 -25.89 -31.26 63.41
CA LEU A 103 -26.15 -32.31 64.42
C LEU A 103 -24.96 -32.53 65.36
N SER A 104 -23.74 -32.35 64.86
CA SER A 104 -22.50 -32.52 65.64
C SER A 104 -22.30 -31.45 66.71
N TYR A 105 -22.98 -30.30 66.60
CA TYR A 105 -22.91 -29.21 67.57
C TYR A 105 -23.84 -29.38 68.76
N PHE A 106 -24.81 -30.31 68.67
CA PHE A 106 -25.82 -30.53 69.71
C PHE A 106 -25.65 -31.90 70.35
N THR A 107 -25.65 -31.92 71.69
CA THR A 107 -25.65 -33.18 72.45
C THR A 107 -27.04 -33.82 72.39
N ASP A 108 -27.11 -35.15 72.41
CA ASP A 108 -28.38 -35.87 72.48
C ASP A 108 -29.15 -35.46 73.75
N GLY A 109 -30.47 -35.29 73.64
CA GLY A 109 -31.30 -34.86 74.77
C GLY A 109 -31.15 -33.39 75.20
N SER A 110 -30.53 -32.53 74.39
CA SER A 110 -30.22 -31.14 74.77
C SER A 110 -31.19 -30.07 74.23
N VAL A 111 -32.03 -30.40 73.26
CA VAL A 111 -32.93 -29.46 72.58
C VAL A 111 -34.34 -29.56 73.19
N ASP A 112 -34.85 -28.46 73.75
CA ASP A 112 -36.20 -28.43 74.33
C ASP A 112 -37.25 -27.97 73.33
N LEU A 113 -36.90 -27.07 72.41
CA LEU A 113 -37.77 -26.61 71.32
C LEU A 113 -37.04 -26.72 69.98
N LEU A 114 -37.58 -27.52 69.08
CA LEU A 114 -37.11 -27.62 67.70
C LEU A 114 -38.16 -27.05 66.76
N HIS A 115 -37.77 -26.13 65.88
CA HIS A 115 -38.60 -25.63 64.80
C HIS A 115 -38.01 -26.09 63.46
N ILE A 116 -38.82 -26.76 62.64
CA ILE A 116 -38.43 -27.25 61.31
C ILE A 116 -39.24 -26.50 60.25
N ASP A 117 -38.55 -25.67 59.47
CA ASP A 117 -39.06 -24.81 58.39
C ASP A 117 -38.04 -24.73 57.23
N GLY A 118 -37.44 -25.87 56.90
CA GLY A 118 -36.49 -26.04 55.79
C GLY A 118 -37.15 -26.50 54.48
N CYS A 119 -36.55 -27.45 53.77
CA CYS A 119 -37.15 -27.97 52.54
C CYS A 119 -38.44 -28.75 52.83
N HIS A 120 -39.52 -28.46 52.10
CA HIS A 120 -40.86 -28.90 52.49
C HIS A 120 -41.34 -30.17 51.78
N SER A 121 -40.46 -30.85 51.02
CA SER A 121 -40.78 -32.16 50.47
C SER A 121 -40.94 -33.19 51.60
N TYR A 122 -41.72 -34.25 51.35
CA TYR A 122 -41.97 -35.27 52.39
C TYR A 122 -40.67 -35.93 52.87
N ASP A 123 -39.77 -36.28 51.94
CA ASP A 123 -38.53 -36.97 52.28
C ASP A 123 -37.57 -36.07 53.06
N ALA A 124 -37.47 -34.78 52.71
CA ALA A 124 -36.59 -33.84 53.39
C ALA A 124 -37.04 -33.58 54.84
N VAL A 125 -38.30 -33.17 55.03
CA VAL A 125 -38.83 -32.88 56.37
C VAL A 125 -38.85 -34.13 57.26
N ARG A 126 -39.05 -35.31 56.68
CA ARG A 126 -38.93 -36.58 57.41
C ARG A 126 -37.49 -36.86 57.84
N ALA A 127 -36.52 -36.68 56.95
CA ALA A 127 -35.10 -36.85 57.28
C ALA A 127 -34.66 -35.89 58.39
N ASP A 128 -35.10 -34.63 58.34
CA ASP A 128 -34.84 -33.63 59.37
C ASP A 128 -35.45 -34.05 60.72
N PHE A 129 -36.73 -34.45 60.72
CA PHE A 129 -37.40 -34.91 61.94
C PHE A 129 -36.71 -36.13 62.56
N GLU A 130 -36.40 -37.16 61.76
CA GLU A 130 -35.79 -38.41 62.22
C GLU A 130 -34.35 -38.19 62.73
N SER A 131 -33.56 -37.38 62.04
CA SER A 131 -32.16 -37.10 62.41
C SER A 131 -32.02 -36.23 63.66
N TRP A 132 -32.96 -35.31 63.88
CA TRP A 132 -32.99 -34.44 65.06
C TRP A 132 -33.72 -35.03 66.26
N LEU A 133 -34.52 -36.09 66.07
CA LEU A 133 -35.25 -36.75 67.15
C LEU A 133 -34.36 -37.12 68.36
N PRO A 134 -33.14 -37.69 68.19
CA PRO A 134 -32.24 -37.99 69.32
C PRO A 134 -31.71 -36.74 70.05
N LYS A 135 -31.75 -35.56 69.42
CA LYS A 135 -31.30 -34.29 70.01
C LYS A 135 -32.33 -33.71 70.96
N LEU A 136 -33.59 -34.12 70.86
CA LEU A 136 -34.68 -33.63 71.70
C LEU A 136 -34.60 -34.18 73.12
N SER A 137 -34.85 -33.31 74.09
CA SER A 137 -34.87 -33.64 75.51
C SER A 137 -36.16 -34.35 75.93
N ASP A 138 -36.23 -34.74 77.20
CA ASP A 138 -37.46 -35.17 77.87
C ASP A 138 -38.56 -34.09 77.89
N ARG A 139 -38.22 -32.84 77.59
CA ARG A 139 -39.17 -31.71 77.45
C ARG A 139 -39.36 -31.29 75.99
N GLY A 140 -38.88 -32.11 75.04
CA GLY A 140 -38.83 -31.81 73.62
C GLY A 140 -40.20 -31.52 73.00
N LEU A 141 -40.33 -30.34 72.40
CA LEU A 141 -41.46 -29.93 71.57
C LEU A 141 -40.95 -29.64 70.15
N VAL A 142 -41.62 -30.18 69.14
CA VAL A 142 -41.30 -29.92 67.73
C VAL A 142 -42.40 -29.08 67.09
N LEU A 143 -41.98 -28.06 66.34
CA LEU A 143 -42.83 -27.23 65.51
C LEU A 143 -42.55 -27.56 64.04
N LEU A 144 -43.58 -27.91 63.28
CA LEU A 144 -43.52 -28.19 61.85
C LEU A 144 -44.33 -27.13 61.10
N HIS A 145 -43.69 -26.35 60.23
CA HIS A 145 -44.39 -25.37 59.41
C HIS A 145 -45.04 -25.99 58.16
N ASP A 146 -45.85 -25.20 57.44
CA ASP A 146 -46.46 -25.54 56.15
C ASP A 146 -47.35 -26.80 56.16
N THR A 147 -47.89 -27.16 57.32
CA THR A 147 -48.74 -28.36 57.48
C THR A 147 -50.08 -28.25 56.75
N ASN A 148 -50.46 -27.06 56.30
CA ASN A 148 -51.69 -26.80 55.55
C ASN A 148 -51.45 -26.49 54.05
N VAL A 149 -50.23 -26.66 53.54
CA VAL A 149 -49.92 -26.54 52.10
C VAL A 149 -50.12 -27.89 51.40
N ARG A 150 -50.68 -27.89 50.18
CA ARG A 150 -51.01 -29.11 49.41
C ARG A 150 -50.50 -29.12 47.97
N GLU A 151 -49.87 -28.03 47.54
CA GLU A 151 -49.33 -27.86 46.18
C GLU A 151 -47.80 -27.96 46.17
N ARG A 152 -47.17 -27.87 44.98
CA ARG A 152 -45.70 -27.80 44.81
C ARG A 152 -44.91 -28.92 45.51
N ASP A 153 -45.49 -30.11 45.58
CA ASP A 153 -44.93 -31.30 46.25
C ASP A 153 -44.59 -31.09 47.74
N PHE A 154 -45.30 -30.19 48.42
CA PHE A 154 -45.22 -30.08 49.87
C PHE A 154 -45.70 -31.38 50.52
N GLY A 155 -44.86 -31.93 51.39
CA GLY A 155 -45.09 -33.22 52.04
C GLY A 155 -45.30 -33.14 53.54
N VAL A 156 -45.17 -31.95 54.15
CA VAL A 156 -45.19 -31.79 55.62
C VAL A 156 -46.50 -32.27 56.25
N PHE A 157 -47.62 -32.05 55.57
CA PHE A 157 -48.93 -32.53 56.04
C PHE A 157 -49.03 -34.07 56.07
N ARG A 158 -48.36 -34.77 55.15
CA ARG A 158 -48.32 -36.24 55.13
C ARG A 158 -47.53 -36.75 56.32
N LEU A 159 -46.38 -36.13 56.59
CA LEU A 159 -45.56 -36.46 57.76
C LEU A 159 -46.32 -36.18 59.07
N LEU A 160 -47.01 -35.05 59.19
CA LEU A 160 -47.76 -34.72 60.40
C LEU A 160 -48.83 -35.79 60.73
N GLU A 161 -49.54 -36.30 59.72
CA GLU A 161 -50.54 -37.36 59.89
C GLU A 161 -49.92 -38.71 60.30
N GLU A 162 -48.66 -38.97 59.93
CA GLU A 162 -47.91 -40.14 60.40
C GLU A 162 -47.47 -39.94 61.86
N ILE A 163 -46.83 -38.81 62.16
CA ILE A 163 -46.36 -38.44 63.52
C ILE A 163 -47.51 -38.45 64.53
N ARG A 164 -48.71 -38.00 64.13
CA ARG A 164 -49.91 -37.96 64.97
C ARG A 164 -50.32 -39.33 65.53
N LYS A 165 -49.86 -40.43 64.94
CA LYS A 165 -50.14 -41.80 65.43
C LYS A 165 -49.35 -42.12 66.69
N ASP A 166 -48.12 -41.61 66.78
CA ASP A 166 -47.16 -41.93 67.83
C ASP A 166 -47.04 -40.81 68.87
N TYR A 167 -47.32 -39.57 68.49
CA TYR A 167 -47.14 -38.40 69.35
C TYR A 167 -48.43 -37.57 69.51
N PRO A 168 -48.64 -36.92 70.68
CA PRO A 168 -49.68 -35.92 70.84
C PRO A 168 -49.38 -34.69 69.96
N VAL A 169 -50.39 -34.26 69.18
CA VAL A 169 -50.26 -33.18 68.20
C VAL A 169 -51.38 -32.16 68.36
N PHE A 170 -51.05 -30.88 68.25
CA PHE A 170 -52.00 -29.80 67.96
C PHE A 170 -51.67 -29.14 66.63
N GLU A 171 -52.66 -28.94 65.77
CA GLU A 171 -52.44 -28.32 64.45
C GLU A 171 -53.16 -26.98 64.35
N PHE A 172 -52.41 -25.90 64.06
CA PHE A 172 -52.97 -24.66 63.55
C PHE A 172 -53.18 -24.75 62.03
N ARG A 173 -54.32 -24.26 61.55
CA ARG A 173 -54.74 -24.35 60.14
C ARG A 173 -54.86 -23.00 59.42
N HIS A 174 -54.52 -21.91 60.11
CA HIS A 174 -54.42 -20.58 59.50
C HIS A 174 -53.00 -20.37 58.95
N GLY A 175 -52.79 -19.32 58.16
CA GLY A 175 -51.56 -19.15 57.40
C GLY A 175 -51.29 -20.38 56.53
N HIS A 176 -50.05 -20.87 56.56
CA HIS A 176 -49.65 -22.09 55.87
C HIS A 176 -49.73 -23.33 56.76
N GLY A 177 -50.20 -23.17 58.00
CA GLY A 177 -50.35 -24.24 58.98
C GLY A 177 -49.11 -24.42 59.84
N LEU A 178 -49.36 -24.84 61.09
CA LEU A 178 -48.31 -25.12 62.06
C LEU A 178 -48.69 -26.31 62.92
N GLY A 179 -47.92 -27.39 62.81
CA GLY A 179 -48.01 -28.57 63.66
C GLY A 179 -47.17 -28.39 64.92
N VAL A 180 -47.75 -28.69 66.07
CA VAL A 180 -47.10 -28.70 67.39
C VAL A 180 -47.08 -30.14 67.88
N VAL A 181 -45.91 -30.74 68.01
CA VAL A 181 -45.71 -32.16 68.31
C VAL A 181 -45.00 -32.31 69.65
N GLY A 182 -45.66 -32.93 70.63
CA GLY A 182 -45.05 -33.24 71.93
C GLY A 182 -44.25 -34.53 71.87
N VAL A 183 -42.93 -34.45 71.85
CA VAL A 183 -42.02 -35.62 71.81
C VAL A 183 -41.58 -36.01 73.21
N GLY A 184 -41.32 -35.03 74.07
CA GLY A 184 -40.85 -35.23 75.43
C GLY A 184 -41.89 -35.84 76.37
N SER A 185 -41.44 -36.64 77.34
CA SER A 185 -42.27 -37.21 78.39
C SER A 185 -42.63 -36.24 79.54
N ASP A 186 -41.88 -35.14 79.70
CA ASP A 186 -42.00 -34.15 80.77
C ASP A 186 -42.35 -32.74 80.26
N LEU A 187 -43.40 -32.65 79.45
CA LEU A 187 -43.90 -31.37 78.94
C LEU A 187 -44.68 -30.58 80.02
N PRO A 188 -44.54 -29.25 80.14
CA PRO A 188 -45.36 -28.45 81.07
C PRO A 188 -46.88 -28.61 80.87
N ASP A 189 -47.66 -28.38 81.92
CA ASP A 189 -49.13 -28.53 81.90
C ASP A 189 -49.78 -27.74 80.77
N GLU A 190 -49.35 -26.50 80.55
CA GLU A 190 -49.89 -25.63 79.51
C GLU A 190 -49.68 -26.20 78.09
N ILE A 191 -48.55 -26.88 77.87
CA ILE A 191 -48.24 -27.54 76.60
C ILE A 191 -49.06 -28.82 76.46
N ARG A 192 -49.15 -29.64 77.52
CA ARG A 192 -50.00 -30.84 77.53
C ARG A 192 -51.46 -30.52 77.27
N ASP A 193 -51.97 -29.46 77.88
CA ASP A 193 -53.35 -28.97 77.69
C ASP A 193 -53.60 -28.52 76.25
N LEU A 194 -52.66 -27.81 75.63
CA LEU A 194 -52.75 -27.45 74.22
C LEU A 194 -52.83 -28.71 73.34
N LEU A 195 -51.91 -29.65 73.52
CA LEU A 195 -51.86 -30.87 72.71
C LEU A 195 -53.13 -31.73 72.88
N ALA A 196 -53.63 -31.87 74.11
CA ALA A 196 -54.87 -32.59 74.39
C ALA A 196 -56.10 -31.90 73.78
N ALA A 197 -56.08 -30.56 73.66
CA ALA A 197 -57.19 -29.79 73.11
C ALA A 197 -57.46 -30.11 71.63
N ASP A 198 -56.50 -30.63 70.87
CA ASP A 198 -56.69 -30.96 69.45
C ASP A 198 -57.82 -31.99 69.23
N LYS A 199 -57.98 -32.92 70.19
CA LYS A 199 -59.03 -33.95 70.18
C LYS A 199 -60.40 -33.44 70.66
N ILE A 200 -60.46 -32.21 71.18
CA ILE A 200 -61.68 -31.59 71.72
C ILE A 200 -62.13 -30.50 70.75
N ALA A 201 -63.17 -30.78 69.98
CA ALA A 201 -63.61 -29.93 68.85
C ALA A 201 -63.83 -28.46 69.22
N ASP A 202 -64.53 -28.19 70.33
CA ASP A 202 -64.79 -26.81 70.75
C ASP A 202 -63.53 -26.08 71.22
N ARG A 203 -62.68 -26.74 72.02
CA ARG A 203 -61.42 -26.15 72.52
C ARG A 203 -60.44 -25.88 71.40
N SER A 204 -60.21 -26.85 70.50
CA SER A 204 -59.31 -26.66 69.36
C SER A 204 -59.78 -25.54 68.43
N ARG A 205 -61.10 -25.43 68.17
CA ARG A 205 -61.67 -24.33 67.39
C ARG A 205 -61.43 -22.97 68.04
N ASP A 206 -61.65 -22.86 69.36
CA ASP A 206 -61.51 -21.60 70.07
C ASP A 206 -60.04 -21.15 70.14
N ILE A 207 -59.11 -22.06 70.43
CA ILE A 207 -57.66 -21.79 70.40
C ILE A 207 -57.22 -21.34 69.00
N ARG A 208 -57.60 -22.09 67.95
CA ARG A 208 -57.27 -21.74 66.55
C ARG A 208 -57.78 -20.35 66.20
N LYS A 209 -59.01 -20.01 66.60
CA LYS A 209 -59.64 -18.71 66.33
C LYS A 209 -58.93 -17.55 67.04
N ILE A 210 -58.43 -17.76 68.26
CA ILE A 210 -57.66 -16.75 68.99
C ILE A 210 -56.35 -16.47 68.25
N PHE A 211 -55.57 -17.51 67.98
CA PHE A 211 -54.26 -17.34 67.33
C PHE A 211 -54.38 -16.85 65.89
N SER A 212 -55.38 -17.30 65.12
CA SER A 212 -55.57 -16.81 63.75
C SER A 212 -55.89 -15.31 63.72
N ARG A 213 -56.72 -14.80 64.65
CA ARG A 213 -57.03 -13.37 64.73
C ARG A 213 -55.83 -12.53 65.16
N LEU A 214 -55.04 -13.02 66.11
CA LEU A 214 -53.82 -12.34 66.53
C LEU A 214 -52.77 -12.35 65.40
N GLY A 215 -52.70 -13.45 64.64
CA GLY A 215 -51.84 -13.60 63.47
C GLY A 215 -52.21 -12.64 62.34
N GLU A 216 -53.49 -12.54 62.01
CA GLU A 216 -54.02 -11.62 60.99
C GLU A 216 -53.67 -10.15 61.29
N ASP A 217 -53.74 -9.73 62.57
CA ASP A 217 -53.32 -8.39 63.00
C ASP A 217 -51.80 -8.19 62.84
N CYS A 218 -50.98 -9.23 63.12
CA CYS A 218 -49.54 -9.18 62.88
C CYS A 218 -49.20 -9.08 61.39
N GLN A 219 -49.88 -9.86 60.55
CA GLN A 219 -49.73 -9.84 59.09
C GLN A 219 -50.12 -8.49 58.51
N THR A 220 -51.29 -7.97 58.89
CA THR A 220 -51.79 -6.67 58.42
C THR A 220 -50.85 -5.53 58.78
N ARG A 221 -50.38 -5.48 60.03
CA ARG A 221 -49.42 -4.46 60.47
C ARG A 221 -48.07 -4.58 59.79
N THR A 222 -47.55 -5.80 59.62
CA THR A 222 -46.29 -6.02 58.92
C THR A 222 -46.38 -5.58 57.46
N ALA A 223 -47.50 -5.91 56.79
CA ALA A 223 -47.76 -5.46 55.43
C ALA A 223 -47.85 -3.93 55.33
N LEU A 224 -48.52 -3.28 56.29
CA LEU A 224 -48.60 -1.81 56.36
C LEU A 224 -47.22 -1.19 56.57
N ASP A 225 -46.47 -1.65 57.57
CA ASP A 225 -45.12 -1.15 57.89
C ASP A 225 -44.19 -1.26 56.66
N LEU A 226 -44.21 -2.40 55.96
CA LEU A 226 -43.43 -2.61 54.73
C LEU A 226 -43.86 -1.69 53.60
N LYS A 227 -45.17 -1.49 53.40
CA LYS A 227 -45.70 -0.58 52.38
C LYS A 227 -45.37 0.87 52.68
N THR A 228 -45.42 1.28 53.94
CA THR A 228 -45.02 2.63 54.36
C THR A 228 -43.52 2.86 54.13
N ALA A 229 -42.67 1.88 54.45
CA ALA A 229 -41.23 1.97 54.17
C ALA A 229 -40.93 2.04 52.66
N GLU A 230 -41.63 1.24 51.85
CA GLU A 230 -41.53 1.29 50.39
C GLU A 230 -41.96 2.64 49.82
N ALA A 231 -43.06 3.21 50.31
CA ALA A 231 -43.54 4.52 49.91
C ALA A 231 -42.53 5.63 50.22
N ALA A 232 -41.98 5.65 51.44
CA ALA A 232 -40.95 6.62 51.83
C ALA A 232 -39.68 6.50 50.96
N ARG A 233 -39.27 5.28 50.62
CA ARG A 233 -38.14 5.04 49.70
C ARG A 233 -38.42 5.62 48.31
N LEU A 234 -39.61 5.36 47.77
CA LEU A 234 -40.01 5.85 46.45
C LEU A 234 -40.14 7.37 46.42
N GLU A 235 -40.66 8.00 47.47
CA GLU A 235 -40.68 9.46 47.61
C GLU A 235 -39.26 10.05 47.59
N GLY A 236 -38.30 9.41 48.25
CA GLY A 236 -36.89 9.80 48.20
C GLY A 236 -36.29 9.73 46.79
N VAL A 237 -36.60 8.68 46.03
CA VAL A 237 -36.19 8.55 44.62
C VAL A 237 -36.85 9.63 43.76
N ILE A 238 -38.15 9.84 43.90
CA ILE A 238 -38.90 10.87 43.17
C ILE A 238 -38.30 12.26 43.44
N THR A 239 -37.91 12.53 44.68
CA THR A 239 -37.30 13.82 45.06
C THR A 239 -35.97 14.02 44.37
N LYS A 240 -35.08 13.01 44.40
CA LYS A 240 -33.79 13.05 43.70
C LYS A 240 -33.94 13.23 42.19
N GLU A 241 -34.88 12.52 41.58
CA GLU A 241 -35.13 12.64 40.14
C GLU A 241 -35.74 14.01 39.78
N ARG A 242 -36.60 14.58 40.64
CA ARG A 242 -37.11 15.96 40.45
C ARG A 242 -35.97 16.98 40.50
N GLU A 243 -35.03 16.85 41.43
CA GLU A 243 -33.84 17.70 41.49
C GLU A 243 -32.99 17.56 40.23
N ARG A 244 -32.79 16.33 39.75
CA ARG A 244 -32.05 16.06 38.51
C ARG A 244 -32.73 16.66 37.27
N ILE A 245 -34.05 16.54 37.17
CA ILE A 245 -34.86 17.13 36.10
C ILE A 245 -34.67 18.65 36.10
N LYS A 246 -34.78 19.30 37.26
CA LYS A 246 -34.57 20.75 37.38
C LYS A 246 -33.19 21.18 36.87
N VAL A 247 -32.12 20.48 37.25
CA VAL A 247 -30.76 20.76 36.76
C VAL A 247 -30.65 20.61 35.24
N LEU A 248 -31.32 19.61 34.67
CA LEU A 248 -31.34 19.40 33.22
C LEU A 248 -32.15 20.48 32.50
N GLU A 249 -33.26 20.94 33.07
CA GLU A 249 -34.06 22.05 32.55
C GLU A 249 -33.23 23.35 32.53
N ASP A 250 -32.57 23.69 33.64
CA ASP A 250 -31.69 24.87 33.71
C ASP A 250 -30.57 24.81 32.65
N ARG A 251 -29.97 23.63 32.46
CA ARG A 251 -28.93 23.42 31.44
C ARG A 251 -29.48 23.54 30.03
N LEU A 252 -30.70 23.05 29.78
CA LEU A 252 -31.35 23.13 28.48
C LEU A 252 -31.66 24.60 28.14
N THR A 253 -32.19 25.37 29.08
CA THR A 253 -32.42 26.81 28.91
C THR A 253 -31.12 27.54 28.61
N ALA A 254 -30.05 27.31 29.39
CA ALA A 254 -28.74 27.93 29.12
C ALA A 254 -28.18 27.58 27.73
N GLN A 255 -28.38 26.34 27.26
CA GLN A 255 -27.98 25.96 25.91
C GLN A 255 -28.84 26.63 24.83
N GLN A 256 -30.13 26.81 25.07
CA GLN A 256 -31.01 27.53 24.14
C GLN A 256 -30.59 28.99 24.01
N ASP A 257 -30.28 29.65 25.12
CA ASP A 257 -29.80 31.04 25.14
C ASP A 257 -28.44 31.17 24.41
N ALA A 258 -27.49 30.26 24.70
CA ALA A 258 -26.20 30.24 24.01
C ALA A 258 -26.34 30.03 22.49
N ASN A 259 -27.23 29.13 22.07
CA ASN A 259 -27.51 28.91 20.65
C ASN A 259 -28.18 30.12 19.99
N ALA A 260 -29.09 30.81 20.70
CA ALA A 260 -29.71 32.04 20.21
C ALA A 260 -28.66 33.15 20.02
N ALA A 261 -27.76 33.33 21.00
CA ALA A 261 -26.67 34.29 20.93
C ALA A 261 -25.69 33.98 19.77
N LEU A 262 -25.31 32.71 19.60
CA LEU A 262 -24.47 32.27 18.47
C LEU A 262 -25.13 32.55 17.12
N LYS A 263 -26.43 32.28 16.99
CA LYS A 263 -27.19 32.60 15.76
C LYS A 263 -27.20 34.10 15.48
N ALA A 264 -27.45 34.93 16.48
CA ALA A 264 -27.43 36.38 16.33
C ALA A 264 -26.06 36.90 15.88
N ALA A 265 -24.98 36.45 16.54
CA ALA A 265 -23.61 36.82 16.17
C ALA A 265 -23.23 36.36 14.77
N GLN A 266 -23.76 35.22 14.30
CA GLN A 266 -23.52 34.74 12.94
C GLN A 266 -24.24 35.62 11.89
N VAL A 267 -25.45 36.09 12.19
CA VAL A 267 -26.19 37.01 11.31
C VAL A 267 -25.45 38.33 11.16
N GLU A 268 -24.97 38.90 12.28
CA GLU A 268 -24.19 40.15 12.27
C GLU A 268 -22.90 40.02 11.46
N ARG A 269 -22.12 38.96 11.71
CA ARG A 269 -20.88 38.68 10.97
C ARG A 269 -21.11 38.44 9.48
N ASN A 270 -22.23 37.81 9.11
CA ASN A 270 -22.60 37.64 7.70
C ASN A 270 -22.92 38.99 7.06
N ALA A 271 -23.65 39.88 7.76
CA ALA A 271 -23.97 41.22 7.27
C ALA A 271 -22.71 42.09 7.09
N GLU A 272 -21.77 42.04 8.04
CA GLU A 272 -20.45 42.68 7.92
C GLU A 272 -19.70 42.16 6.69
N ARG A 273 -19.60 40.84 6.54
CA ARG A 273 -18.93 40.23 5.39
C ARG A 273 -19.57 40.61 4.05
N ASP A 274 -20.90 40.72 4.01
CA ASP A 274 -21.62 41.15 2.81
C ASP A 274 -21.37 42.63 2.49
N ALA A 275 -21.26 43.49 3.51
CA ALA A 275 -20.86 44.89 3.34
C ALA A 275 -19.42 45.01 2.82
N ASP A 276 -18.48 44.27 3.41
CA ASP A 276 -17.08 44.22 2.96
C ASP A 276 -16.96 43.72 1.52
N ASN A 277 -17.67 42.64 1.17
CA ASN A 277 -17.72 42.12 -0.20
C ASN A 277 -18.28 43.15 -1.18
N LYS A 278 -19.31 43.91 -0.79
CA LYS A 278 -19.88 44.97 -1.63
C LYS A 278 -18.87 46.10 -1.82
N ALA A 279 -18.19 46.53 -0.77
CA ALA A 279 -17.15 47.56 -0.85
C ALA A 279 -15.99 47.10 -1.76
N ALA A 280 -15.51 45.87 -1.59
CA ALA A 280 -14.47 45.29 -2.43
C ALA A 280 -14.88 45.24 -3.91
N ARG A 281 -16.13 44.86 -4.21
CA ARG A 281 -16.67 44.89 -5.58
C ARG A 281 -16.69 46.29 -6.18
N MET A 282 -17.10 47.30 -5.41
CA MET A 282 -17.11 48.70 -5.89
C MET A 282 -15.70 49.19 -6.23
N VAL A 283 -14.70 48.89 -5.39
CA VAL A 283 -13.29 49.24 -5.66
C VAL A 283 -12.76 48.52 -6.91
N LEU A 284 -13.10 47.24 -7.07
CA LEU A 284 -12.76 46.47 -8.27
C LEU A 284 -13.36 47.07 -9.54
N GLU A 285 -14.63 47.45 -9.51
CA GLU A 285 -15.34 48.08 -10.64
C GLU A 285 -14.70 49.42 -11.01
N GLU A 286 -14.38 50.26 -10.01
CA GLU A 286 -13.72 51.54 -10.21
C GLU A 286 -12.32 51.37 -10.82
N ASN A 287 -11.52 50.46 -10.27
CA ASN A 287 -10.19 50.15 -10.78
C ASN A 287 -10.26 49.58 -12.20
N HIS A 288 -11.23 48.71 -12.50
CA HIS A 288 -11.46 48.20 -13.84
C HIS A 288 -11.76 49.34 -14.83
N GLY A 289 -12.61 50.30 -14.44
CA GLY A 289 -12.90 51.50 -15.25
C GLY A 289 -11.66 52.38 -15.50
N LYS A 290 -10.84 52.61 -14.47
CA LYS A 290 -9.57 53.35 -14.60
C LYS A 290 -8.57 52.64 -15.51
N ILE A 291 -8.39 51.33 -15.34
CA ILE A 291 -7.48 50.54 -16.19
C ILE A 291 -7.97 50.56 -17.63
N LYS A 292 -9.27 50.31 -17.87
CA LYS A 292 -9.86 50.31 -19.22
C LYS A 292 -9.66 51.65 -19.94
N SER A 293 -9.86 52.77 -19.23
CA SER A 293 -9.68 54.11 -19.80
C SER A 293 -8.21 54.43 -20.08
N SER A 294 -7.28 54.04 -19.21
CA SER A 294 -5.83 54.17 -19.49
C SER A 294 -5.43 53.35 -20.71
N LEU A 295 -5.88 52.09 -20.80
CA LEU A 295 -5.57 51.19 -21.91
C LEU A 295 -6.10 51.72 -23.25
N MET A 296 -7.33 52.24 -23.27
CA MET A 296 -7.92 52.90 -24.45
C MET A 296 -7.08 54.09 -24.91
N ARG A 297 -6.62 54.92 -23.97
CA ARG A 297 -5.81 56.10 -24.29
C ARG A 297 -4.44 55.70 -24.85
N GLU A 298 -3.76 54.77 -24.20
CA GLU A 298 -2.48 54.22 -24.66
C GLU A 298 -2.61 53.59 -26.05
N HIS A 299 -3.65 52.78 -26.26
CA HIS A 299 -3.91 52.18 -27.57
C HIS A 299 -4.14 53.23 -28.65
N GLY A 300 -4.95 54.26 -28.39
CA GLY A 300 -5.19 55.36 -29.32
C GLY A 300 -3.92 56.16 -29.65
N THR A 301 -3.06 56.41 -28.65
CA THR A 301 -1.76 57.06 -28.88
C THR A 301 -0.81 56.19 -29.70
N ALA A 302 -0.73 54.90 -29.42
CA ALA A 302 0.10 53.96 -30.17
C ALA A 302 -0.37 53.83 -31.63
N GLN A 303 -1.68 53.76 -31.85
CA GLN A 303 -2.27 53.67 -33.19
C GLN A 303 -2.00 54.94 -34.02
N SER A 304 -2.06 56.11 -33.38
CA SER A 304 -1.75 57.39 -34.03
C SER A 304 -0.26 57.50 -34.38
N ALA A 305 0.62 57.08 -33.48
CA ALA A 305 2.06 57.05 -33.72
C ALA A 305 2.43 56.10 -34.89
N LEU A 306 1.85 54.89 -34.90
CA LEU A 306 2.06 53.91 -35.96
C LEU A 306 1.58 54.44 -37.32
N LYS A 307 0.44 55.13 -37.36
CA LYS A 307 -0.08 55.75 -38.58
C LYS A 307 0.87 56.83 -39.11
N ALA A 308 1.36 57.71 -38.25
CA ALA A 308 2.29 58.77 -38.64
C ALA A 308 3.64 58.21 -39.15
N GLU A 309 4.13 57.12 -38.54
CA GLU A 309 5.33 56.43 -39.01
C GLU A 309 5.12 55.79 -40.39
N HIS A 310 3.97 55.14 -40.60
CA HIS A 310 3.61 54.56 -41.90
C HIS A 310 3.54 55.62 -43.00
N GLU A 311 2.92 56.78 -42.74
CA GLU A 311 2.83 57.89 -43.71
C GLU A 311 4.21 58.46 -44.07
N ARG A 312 5.12 58.58 -43.08
CA ARG A 312 6.51 59.00 -43.32
C ARG A 312 7.28 58.00 -44.17
N ALA A 313 7.17 56.71 -43.88
CA ALA A 313 7.82 55.65 -44.64
C ALA A 313 7.31 55.63 -46.09
N LEU A 314 6.01 55.81 -46.30
CA LEU A 314 5.41 55.87 -47.64
C LEU A 314 5.90 57.08 -48.44
N ALA A 315 6.03 58.25 -47.79
CA ALA A 315 6.55 59.46 -48.42
C ALA A 315 8.03 59.30 -48.82
N ALA A 316 8.86 58.73 -47.94
CA ALA A 316 10.28 58.46 -48.23
C ALA A 316 10.44 57.49 -49.40
N LEU A 317 9.63 56.43 -49.45
CA LEU A 317 9.67 55.45 -50.54
C LEU A 317 9.29 56.07 -51.90
N LYS A 318 8.31 56.99 -51.93
CA LYS A 318 7.95 57.71 -53.16
C LYS A 318 9.09 58.58 -53.68
N VAL A 319 9.74 59.35 -52.80
CA VAL A 319 10.89 60.19 -53.17
C VAL A 319 12.03 59.33 -53.73
N GLN A 320 12.31 58.18 -53.10
CA GLN A 320 13.33 57.26 -53.57
C GLN A 320 12.99 56.67 -54.95
N HIS A 321 11.73 56.27 -55.16
CA HIS A 321 11.26 55.74 -56.44
C HIS A 321 11.40 56.76 -57.58
N GLU A 322 11.05 58.02 -57.35
CA GLU A 322 11.20 59.09 -58.36
C GLU A 322 12.67 59.33 -58.73
N ALA A 323 13.58 59.29 -57.74
CA ALA A 323 15.02 59.39 -57.97
C ALA A 323 15.58 58.21 -58.78
N ASP A 324 15.13 56.98 -58.49
CA ASP A 324 15.53 55.78 -59.22
C ASP A 324 15.04 55.80 -60.68
N VAL A 325 13.81 56.26 -60.93
CA VAL A 325 13.25 56.41 -62.28
C VAL A 325 14.05 57.44 -63.09
N ALA A 326 14.42 58.58 -62.49
CA ALA A 326 15.23 59.59 -63.14
C ALA A 326 16.63 59.04 -63.54
N ARG A 327 17.28 58.29 -62.63
CA ARG A 327 18.57 57.64 -62.88
C ARG A 327 18.50 56.65 -64.05
N LEU A 328 17.48 55.81 -64.07
CA LEU A 328 17.31 54.81 -65.13
C LEU A 328 17.06 55.43 -66.50
N LYS A 329 16.33 56.55 -66.57
CA LYS A 329 16.13 57.30 -67.83
C LYS A 329 17.46 57.82 -68.40
N GLN A 330 18.29 58.41 -67.55
CA GLN A 330 19.58 58.96 -67.95
C GLN A 330 20.54 57.87 -68.47
N GLU A 331 20.53 56.69 -67.82
CA GLU A 331 21.34 55.55 -68.25
C GLU A 331 20.86 54.96 -69.59
N THR A 332 19.54 54.96 -69.83
CA THR A 332 18.96 54.51 -71.10
C THR A 332 19.39 55.40 -72.26
N GLU A 333 19.38 56.72 -72.07
CA GLU A 333 19.83 57.68 -73.09
C GLU A 333 21.33 57.53 -73.41
N ARG A 334 22.17 57.27 -72.39
CA ARG A 334 23.60 56.98 -72.55
C ARG A 334 23.83 55.75 -73.43
N LEU A 335 23.17 54.64 -73.12
CA LEU A 335 23.30 53.37 -73.85
C LEU A 335 22.82 53.48 -75.30
N ILE A 336 21.79 54.28 -75.59
CA ILE A 336 21.33 54.57 -76.96
C ILE A 336 22.42 55.30 -77.77
N GLY A 337 23.12 56.27 -77.15
CA GLY A 337 24.23 56.98 -77.78
C GLY A 337 25.42 56.07 -78.10
N GLU A 338 25.79 55.19 -77.16
CA GLU A 338 26.89 54.23 -77.32
C GLU A 338 26.61 53.23 -78.45
N ASN A 339 25.38 52.70 -78.55
CA ASN A 339 25.00 51.79 -79.61
C ASN A 339 25.04 52.42 -81.01
N ARG A 340 24.69 53.71 -81.14
CA ARG A 340 24.79 54.41 -82.43
C ARG A 340 26.25 54.52 -82.89
N SER A 341 27.17 54.86 -81.98
CA SER A 341 28.61 54.94 -82.27
C SER A 341 29.22 53.59 -82.65
N MET A 342 28.76 52.50 -82.01
CA MET A 342 29.17 51.14 -82.35
C MET A 342 28.72 50.73 -83.76
N GLY A 343 27.54 51.15 -84.19
CA GLY A 343 27.04 50.92 -85.55
C GLY A 343 27.91 51.58 -86.63
N GLU A 344 28.30 52.84 -86.43
CA GLU A 344 29.16 53.58 -87.37
C GLU A 344 30.55 52.93 -87.53
N LYS A 345 31.13 52.40 -86.45
CA LYS A 345 32.41 51.67 -86.48
C LYS A 345 32.33 50.31 -87.18
N ALA A 346 31.17 49.64 -87.14
CA ALA A 346 30.97 48.37 -87.81
C ALA A 346 30.95 48.52 -89.35
N ASP A 347 30.35 49.61 -89.85
CA ASP A 347 30.31 49.91 -91.29
C ASP A 347 31.70 50.26 -91.85
N GLU A 348 32.54 50.93 -91.06
CA GLU A 348 33.92 51.27 -91.43
C GLU A 348 34.81 50.01 -91.53
N MET A 349 34.61 49.05 -90.62
CA MET A 349 35.33 47.76 -90.61
C MET A 349 34.98 46.90 -91.84
N ALA A 350 33.73 46.92 -92.30
CA ALA A 350 33.29 46.15 -93.46
C ALA A 350 33.96 46.60 -94.78
N LEU A 351 34.25 47.90 -94.90
CA LEU A 351 34.97 48.48 -96.04
C LEU A 351 36.47 48.11 -96.05
N LEU A 352 37.08 47.98 -94.87
CA LEU A 352 38.47 47.56 -94.69
C LEU A 352 38.69 46.08 -95.04
N ILE A 353 37.77 45.20 -94.65
CA ILE A 353 37.82 43.76 -94.97
C ILE A 353 37.79 43.55 -96.49
N LYS A 354 36.92 44.26 -97.19
CA LYS A 354 36.77 44.15 -98.66
C LYS A 354 38.02 44.59 -99.44
N ARG A 355 38.84 45.48 -98.87
CA ARG A 355 40.12 45.93 -99.45
C ARG A 355 41.20 44.86 -99.29
N HIS A 356 41.32 44.25 -98.11
CA HIS A 356 42.34 43.24 -97.85
C HIS A 356 42.10 41.92 -98.59
N GLU A 357 40.84 41.55 -98.88
CA GLU A 357 40.53 40.38 -99.71
C GLU A 357 41.10 40.49 -101.15
N ALA A 358 41.17 41.70 -101.72
CA ALA A 358 41.75 41.93 -103.05
C ALA A 358 43.30 41.89 -103.06
N GLU A 359 43.95 42.24 -101.95
CA GLU A 359 45.41 42.22 -101.78
C GLU A 359 45.95 40.81 -101.53
N ILE A 360 45.16 39.92 -100.92
CA ILE A 360 45.53 38.52 -100.69
C ILE A 360 45.53 37.74 -102.03
N ALA A 361 44.52 37.95 -102.87
CA ALA A 361 44.42 37.27 -104.17
C ALA A 361 45.57 37.59 -105.15
N THR A 362 46.21 38.76 -105.01
CA THR A 362 47.36 39.17 -105.82
C THR A 362 48.68 38.61 -105.30
N ARG A 363 48.82 38.38 -103.98
CA ARG A 363 50.00 37.73 -103.38
C ARG A 363 50.08 36.22 -103.66
N ASP A 364 48.94 35.53 -103.70
CA ASP A 364 48.91 34.09 -103.93
C ASP A 364 49.36 33.71 -105.37
N ALA A 365 49.16 34.60 -106.35
CA ALA A 365 49.66 34.40 -107.71
C ALA A 365 51.20 34.54 -107.83
N ASP A 366 51.82 35.40 -107.00
CA ASP A 366 53.27 35.63 -106.97
C ASP A 366 54.03 34.53 -106.23
N GLU A 367 53.41 33.92 -105.20
CA GLU A 367 53.99 32.83 -104.41
C GLU A 367 54.12 31.53 -105.23
N GLN A 368 53.12 31.24 -106.07
CA GLN A 368 53.10 30.06 -106.93
C GLN A 368 54.23 30.08 -107.98
N SER A 369 54.57 31.26 -108.51
CA SER A 369 55.66 31.41 -109.48
C SER A 369 57.06 31.21 -108.86
N ARG A 370 57.23 31.43 -107.55
CA ARG A 370 58.51 31.21 -106.86
C ARG A 370 58.74 29.74 -106.49
N GLN A 371 57.67 28.99 -106.23
CA GLN A 371 57.78 27.55 -105.92
C GLN A 371 58.27 26.73 -107.12
N ASP A 372 57.85 27.08 -108.34
CA ASP A 372 58.30 26.40 -109.56
C ASP A 372 59.80 26.64 -109.87
N GLU A 373 60.34 27.81 -109.51
CA GLU A 373 61.76 28.15 -109.68
C GLU A 373 62.67 27.47 -108.64
N THR A 374 62.15 27.29 -107.42
CA THR A 374 62.88 26.62 -106.33
C THR A 374 63.09 25.12 -106.59
N GLY A 375 62.12 24.45 -107.24
CA GLY A 375 62.26 23.04 -107.64
C GLY A 375 63.33 22.79 -108.70
N ARG A 376 63.59 23.78 -109.57
CA ARG A 376 64.61 23.69 -110.62
C ARG A 376 66.03 23.71 -110.06
N LEU A 377 66.29 24.58 -109.08
CA LEU A 377 67.60 24.76 -108.44
C LEU A 377 68.00 23.59 -107.52
N GLN A 378 67.02 22.91 -106.89
CA GLN A 378 67.29 21.75 -106.03
C GLN A 378 67.82 20.52 -106.81
N THR A 379 67.42 20.37 -108.07
CA THR A 379 67.87 19.27 -108.94
C THR A 379 69.33 19.48 -109.36
N GLU A 380 69.75 20.73 -109.56
CA GLU A 380 71.12 21.09 -109.93
C GLU A 380 72.12 20.87 -108.78
N LEU A 381 71.71 21.18 -107.54
CA LEU A 381 72.50 20.97 -106.31
C LEU A 381 72.81 19.49 -106.02
N ALA A 382 71.84 18.61 -106.28
CA ALA A 382 71.99 17.16 -106.09
C ALA A 382 73.08 16.57 -107.00
N THR A 383 73.26 17.15 -108.19
CA THR A 383 74.20 16.67 -109.20
C THR A 383 75.65 17.07 -108.86
N LEU A 384 75.85 18.24 -108.25
CA LEU A 384 77.16 18.72 -107.81
C LEU A 384 77.66 18.05 -106.53
N THR A 385 76.76 17.73 -105.60
CA THR A 385 77.11 17.09 -104.32
C THR A 385 77.72 15.70 -104.51
N ARG A 386 77.26 14.94 -105.50
CA ARG A 386 77.79 13.61 -105.80
C ARG A 386 79.24 13.63 -106.26
N ARG A 387 79.69 14.71 -106.89
CA ARG A 387 81.04 14.85 -107.45
C ARG A 387 82.10 15.20 -106.39
N LEU A 388 81.67 15.75 -105.26
CA LEU A 388 82.54 16.15 -104.15
C LEU A 388 82.91 14.96 -103.25
N LEU A 389 82.00 13.98 -103.11
CA LEU A 389 82.20 12.82 -102.25
C LEU A 389 83.28 11.85 -102.75
N GLU A 390 83.47 11.73 -104.08
CA GLU A 390 84.47 10.82 -104.65
C GLU A 390 85.90 11.32 -104.48
N LEU A 391 86.12 12.64 -104.43
CA LEU A 391 87.44 13.24 -104.23
C LEU A 391 87.95 13.10 -102.79
N GLN A 392 87.06 12.90 -101.82
CA GLN A 392 87.39 12.89 -100.40
C GLN A 392 87.95 11.54 -99.94
N THR A 393 87.51 10.43 -100.54
CA THR A 393 87.98 9.07 -100.22
C THR A 393 89.46 8.84 -100.57
N THR A 394 90.01 9.63 -101.49
CA THR A 394 91.43 9.58 -101.88
C THR A 394 92.39 10.17 -100.84
N HIS A 395 91.90 10.97 -99.88
CA HIS A 395 92.75 11.72 -98.96
C HIS A 395 93.05 10.97 -97.64
N ASP A 396 92.16 10.08 -97.19
CA ASP A 396 92.26 9.52 -95.83
C ASP A 396 93.27 8.36 -95.66
N ASN A 397 93.58 7.60 -96.71
CA ASN A 397 94.46 6.42 -96.56
C ASN A 397 95.96 6.74 -96.58
N HIS A 398 96.36 7.95 -96.95
CA HIS A 398 97.75 8.42 -96.85
C HIS A 398 98.16 8.82 -95.42
N ALA A 399 97.23 8.89 -94.46
CA ALA A 399 97.52 9.34 -93.10
C ALA A 399 98.00 8.23 -92.12
N GLU A 400 97.92 6.94 -92.49
CA GLU A 400 98.31 5.81 -91.60
C GLU A 400 99.78 5.34 -91.75
N GLU A 401 100.52 5.86 -92.72
CA GLU A 401 101.91 5.49 -93.02
C GLU A 401 102.94 5.90 -91.94
N ALA A 402 102.60 6.75 -90.96
CA ALA A 402 103.63 7.46 -90.19
C ALA A 402 103.89 6.95 -88.75
N SER A 403 103.10 6.04 -88.17
CA SER A 403 103.17 5.80 -86.71
C SER A 403 104.07 4.65 -86.21
N ARG A 404 104.49 3.64 -87.01
CA ARG A 404 105.19 2.46 -86.42
C ARG A 404 106.39 1.86 -87.18
N SER A 405 107.05 2.64 -88.03
CA SER A 405 108.45 2.38 -88.45
C SER A 405 109.48 2.55 -87.29
N GLY A 406 109.04 2.50 -86.03
CA GLY A 406 109.82 2.88 -84.85
C GLY A 406 109.87 1.85 -83.72
N SER A 407 109.21 0.69 -83.82
CA SER A 407 109.45 -0.45 -82.91
C SER A 407 110.30 -1.55 -83.54
N ASP A 408 111.34 -1.11 -84.25
CA ASP A 408 112.69 -1.52 -83.88
C ASP A 408 112.95 -3.03 -84.06
N LEU A 409 113.62 -3.47 -85.13
CA LEU A 409 115.09 -3.48 -85.25
C LEU A 409 115.88 -4.00 -84.01
N ALA A 410 115.20 -4.49 -82.97
CA ALA A 410 115.76 -4.95 -81.70
C ALA A 410 115.66 -6.48 -81.45
N ALA A 411 115.21 -7.28 -82.44
CA ALA A 411 115.42 -8.75 -82.41
C ALA A 411 115.32 -9.41 -83.80
N ARG A 412 115.69 -8.76 -84.90
CA ARG A 412 117.09 -8.80 -85.35
C ARG A 412 117.78 -10.11 -84.90
N ASN A 413 118.08 -10.95 -85.88
CA ASN A 413 119.31 -11.74 -85.83
C ASN A 413 119.55 -12.57 -84.57
N ALA A 414 118.52 -13.26 -84.08
CA ALA A 414 118.71 -14.55 -83.44
C ALA A 414 117.85 -15.54 -84.24
N ALA A 415 118.40 -15.98 -85.36
CA ALA A 415 118.90 -17.35 -85.40
C ALA A 415 117.74 -18.28 -85.83
N VAL A 416 117.56 -18.53 -87.13
CA VAL A 416 118.49 -19.39 -87.88
C VAL A 416 119.14 -20.36 -86.91
N THR A 417 118.79 -21.63 -86.99
CA THR A 417 119.27 -22.68 -86.09
C THR A 417 118.45 -22.79 -84.82
N SER A 418 117.40 -23.59 -84.89
CA SER A 418 117.48 -24.90 -84.26
C SER A 418 116.07 -25.42 -84.15
N ASN A 419 115.70 -26.20 -85.15
CA ASN A 419 115.42 -27.60 -84.90
C ASN A 419 113.93 -27.76 -84.57
N SER A 420 113.23 -28.63 -85.28
CA SER A 420 113.47 -30.06 -85.14
C SER A 420 113.38 -30.45 -83.65
N ARG A 421 112.70 -31.56 -83.40
CA ARG A 421 112.67 -32.23 -82.09
C ARG A 421 111.71 -31.61 -81.07
N GLN A 422 110.42 -31.57 -81.41
CA GLN A 422 109.40 -32.22 -80.58
C GLN A 422 108.06 -32.21 -81.34
N THR A 423 107.76 -33.10 -82.28
CA THR A 423 107.83 -34.55 -82.09
C THR A 423 107.52 -34.94 -80.65
N GLU A 424 106.26 -35.32 -80.45
CA GLU A 424 106.04 -36.74 -80.13
C GLU A 424 106.34 -37.17 -78.69
N SER A 425 106.81 -36.28 -77.82
CA SER A 425 107.40 -36.72 -76.56
C SER A 425 106.87 -36.03 -75.32
N ASP A 426 105.60 -35.63 -75.32
CA ASP A 426 104.73 -35.73 -74.13
C ASP A 426 103.37 -35.09 -74.49
N LEU A 427 102.33 -35.83 -74.89
CA LEU A 427 101.89 -37.07 -74.27
C LEU A 427 101.81 -36.91 -72.75
N LYS A 428 100.85 -37.63 -72.19
CA LYS A 428 101.07 -38.29 -70.91
C LYS A 428 100.95 -37.52 -69.62
N GLN A 429 100.88 -36.20 -69.53
CA GLN A 429 100.68 -35.62 -68.20
C GLN A 429 100.17 -34.18 -68.24
N ARG A 430 98.90 -33.93 -68.52
CA ARG A 430 97.84 -34.21 -67.55
C ARG A 430 96.56 -33.75 -68.23
N ILE A 431 95.56 -34.63 -68.38
CA ILE A 431 94.72 -34.87 -67.22
C ILE A 431 94.30 -33.50 -66.70
N GLU A 432 93.16 -33.00 -67.07
CA GLU A 432 91.95 -33.55 -66.56
C GLU A 432 91.02 -32.54 -67.23
N ILE A 433 90.20 -32.98 -68.16
CA ILE A 433 88.94 -33.54 -67.69
C ILE A 433 88.20 -32.44 -66.91
N THR A 434 87.05 -31.98 -67.35
CA THR A 434 86.12 -32.65 -68.23
C THR A 434 84.94 -31.71 -68.11
N ILE A 435 84.52 -31.14 -69.24
CA ILE A 435 83.58 -31.91 -70.05
C ILE A 435 82.39 -32.23 -69.18
N GLN A 436 81.41 -31.35 -69.20
CA GLN A 436 80.06 -31.75 -69.57
C GLN A 436 79.26 -30.45 -69.62
N ASN A 437 78.99 -29.90 -70.81
CA ASN A 437 77.93 -30.36 -71.70
C ASN A 437 76.61 -30.45 -70.92
N ALA A 438 75.48 -29.85 -71.28
CA ALA A 438 74.89 -29.52 -72.57
C ALA A 438 73.38 -29.79 -72.38
N ALA A 439 72.58 -29.28 -73.32
CA ALA A 439 71.18 -29.62 -73.61
C ALA A 439 70.11 -28.93 -72.75
N GLU A 440 69.20 -28.13 -73.32
CA GLU A 440 68.12 -28.49 -74.26
C GLU A 440 67.07 -29.45 -73.68
N LEU A 441 65.81 -29.30 -74.16
CA LEU A 441 64.64 -30.21 -74.11
C LEU A 441 63.60 -29.87 -72.99
N ILE A 442 62.33 -29.51 -73.21
CA ILE A 442 61.31 -30.04 -74.16
C ILE A 442 60.06 -29.10 -74.25
N ARG A 443 59.46 -29.07 -75.46
CA ARG A 443 58.15 -28.54 -75.91
C ARG A 443 56.93 -29.13 -75.14
N VAL A 444 55.70 -28.57 -75.32
CA VAL A 444 54.44 -29.29 -75.74
C VAL A 444 53.08 -28.65 -75.25
N PHE A 445 52.15 -28.39 -76.21
CA PHE A 445 50.64 -28.24 -76.24
C PHE A 445 49.80 -26.95 -75.88
N ALA A 446 49.27 -26.27 -76.94
CA ALA A 446 47.97 -25.58 -77.34
C ALA A 446 46.74 -25.33 -76.39
N PRO A 447 45.56 -24.73 -76.80
CA PRO A 447 45.16 -23.47 -77.53
C PRO A 447 43.92 -22.66 -76.93
N ASP A 448 43.62 -21.46 -77.51
CA ASP A 448 42.37 -20.63 -77.72
C ASP A 448 41.24 -20.21 -76.70
N HIS A 449 40.88 -18.89 -76.80
CA HIS A 449 39.71 -17.96 -76.52
C HIS A 449 38.23 -18.47 -76.28
N PRO A 450 37.11 -17.66 -76.09
CA PRO A 450 36.82 -16.19 -75.88
C PRO A 450 35.57 -15.71 -74.98
N SER A 451 35.38 -14.35 -74.84
CA SER A 451 34.16 -13.44 -74.85
C SER A 451 33.14 -13.07 -73.68
N ARG A 452 33.06 -11.75 -73.36
CA ARG A 452 31.99 -10.69 -73.03
C ARG A 452 30.70 -10.97 -72.17
N THR A 453 30.02 -10.09 -71.36
CA THR A 453 29.37 -8.72 -71.54
C THR A 453 28.76 -8.08 -70.19
N SER A 454 28.13 -6.87 -70.22
CA SER A 454 27.71 -5.82 -69.19
C SER A 454 26.60 -6.12 -68.13
N VAL A 455 26.23 -5.16 -67.20
CA VAL A 455 24.83 -4.92 -66.66
C VAL A 455 24.58 -3.86 -65.51
N LEU A 456 23.37 -3.23 -65.56
CA LEU A 456 22.54 -2.56 -64.51
C LEU A 456 22.69 -3.23 -63.11
N LEU A 457 22.85 -2.48 -62.01
CA LEU A 457 23.16 -3.14 -60.73
C LEU A 457 21.96 -3.90 -60.14
N SER A 458 21.95 -5.18 -60.49
CA SER A 458 20.95 -6.16 -60.16
C SER A 458 20.84 -6.38 -58.65
N PRO A 459 19.78 -7.04 -58.15
CA PRO A 459 19.71 -7.51 -56.78
C PRO A 459 20.99 -8.27 -56.34
N GLY A 460 21.68 -8.93 -57.29
CA GLY A 460 22.96 -9.61 -57.09
C GLY A 460 24.15 -8.68 -56.84
N VAL A 461 24.24 -7.53 -57.51
CA VAL A 461 25.26 -6.53 -57.15
C VAL A 461 25.02 -6.00 -55.75
N ARG A 462 23.75 -5.81 -55.36
CA ARG A 462 23.33 -5.41 -54.01
C ARG A 462 23.70 -6.46 -52.96
N ALA A 463 23.59 -7.75 -53.30
CA ALA A 463 24.01 -8.87 -52.45
C ALA A 463 25.55 -8.98 -52.35
N LEU A 464 26.27 -8.69 -53.44
CA LEU A 464 27.73 -8.70 -53.45
C LEU A 464 28.32 -7.54 -52.63
N ILE A 465 27.70 -6.36 -52.67
CA ILE A 465 28.08 -5.23 -51.79
C ILE A 465 27.91 -5.63 -50.32
N LYS A 466 26.75 -6.22 -49.96
CA LYS A 466 26.53 -6.75 -48.60
C LYS A 466 27.49 -7.88 -48.22
N LYS A 467 27.91 -8.72 -49.16
CA LYS A 467 28.84 -9.83 -48.91
C LYS A 467 30.29 -9.33 -48.73
N VAL A 468 30.73 -8.38 -49.55
CA VAL A 468 32.04 -7.73 -49.42
C VAL A 468 32.15 -6.97 -48.10
N GLU A 469 31.04 -6.38 -47.64
CA GLU A 469 30.90 -5.72 -46.35
C GLU A 469 30.85 -6.71 -45.18
N ALA A 470 30.16 -7.86 -45.34
CA ALA A 470 30.03 -8.89 -44.30
C ALA A 470 31.29 -9.78 -44.14
N GLU A 471 32.05 -10.02 -45.20
CA GLU A 471 33.30 -10.80 -45.16
C GLU A 471 34.55 -9.92 -44.88
N GLY A 472 34.36 -8.62 -44.61
CA GLY A 472 35.45 -7.70 -44.24
C GLY A 472 36.52 -7.54 -45.33
N ILE A 473 36.12 -7.67 -46.60
CA ILE A 473 37.06 -7.70 -47.73
C ILE A 473 37.66 -6.33 -48.00
N VAL A 474 36.89 -5.27 -47.79
CA VAL A 474 37.35 -3.88 -47.88
C VAL A 474 37.58 -3.37 -46.47
N ASP A 475 38.81 -2.96 -46.17
CA ASP A 475 39.17 -2.30 -44.91
C ASP A 475 38.77 -0.82 -45.03
N THR A 476 37.64 -0.46 -44.42
CA THR A 476 37.00 0.85 -44.57
C THR A 476 37.93 2.01 -44.23
N ASP A 477 38.66 1.92 -43.12
CA ASP A 477 39.53 3.00 -42.64
C ASP A 477 40.77 3.14 -43.51
N TRP A 478 41.37 2.02 -43.92
CA TRP A 478 42.50 2.01 -44.84
C TRP A 478 42.12 2.47 -46.25
N TYR A 479 40.96 2.03 -46.74
CA TYR A 479 40.48 2.32 -48.09
C TYR A 479 40.14 3.80 -48.26
N LEU A 480 39.53 4.44 -47.26
CA LEU A 480 39.22 5.87 -47.27
C LEU A 480 40.43 6.76 -46.99
N GLN A 481 41.45 6.24 -46.31
CA GLN A 481 42.73 6.94 -46.13
C GLN A 481 43.59 6.90 -47.40
N ARG A 482 43.50 5.82 -48.20
CA ARG A 482 44.27 5.65 -49.46
C ARG A 482 43.57 6.24 -50.69
N ASN A 483 42.25 6.41 -50.65
CA ASN A 483 41.42 6.93 -51.73
C ASN A 483 40.58 8.13 -51.26
N PRO A 484 41.18 9.33 -51.12
CA PRO A 484 40.51 10.51 -50.56
C PRO A 484 39.29 10.97 -51.37
N ASP A 485 39.26 10.69 -52.67
CA ASP A 485 38.16 10.97 -53.59
C ASP A 485 36.92 10.09 -53.35
N VAL A 486 37.12 8.86 -52.86
CA VAL A 486 36.03 8.00 -52.37
C VAL A 486 35.48 8.53 -51.05
N LYS A 487 36.36 9.13 -50.23
CA LYS A 487 36.02 9.79 -48.97
C LYS A 487 35.28 11.11 -49.18
N GLU A 488 35.60 11.88 -50.22
CA GLU A 488 34.86 13.11 -50.58
C GLU A 488 33.52 12.82 -51.28
N ALA A 489 33.40 11.72 -52.02
CA ALA A 489 32.17 11.32 -52.70
C ALA A 489 31.09 10.70 -51.78
N ASP A 490 31.35 10.66 -50.46
CA ASP A 490 30.49 10.09 -49.40
C ASP A 490 29.89 8.70 -49.75
N MET A 491 30.65 7.91 -50.50
CA MET A 491 30.22 6.59 -50.98
C MET A 491 30.81 5.50 -50.09
N ALA A 492 29.96 4.59 -49.60
CA ALA A 492 30.42 3.46 -48.79
C ALA A 492 31.57 2.68 -49.49
N PRO A 493 32.73 2.46 -48.85
CA PRO A 493 33.91 1.85 -49.48
C PRO A 493 33.66 0.49 -50.16
N ALA A 494 32.85 -0.37 -49.53
CA ALA A 494 32.45 -1.65 -50.13
C ALA A 494 31.60 -1.46 -51.40
N ARG A 495 30.73 -0.44 -51.42
CA ARG A 495 29.94 -0.07 -52.60
C ARG A 495 30.83 0.55 -53.68
N HIS A 496 31.73 1.46 -53.33
CA HIS A 496 32.65 2.05 -54.30
C HIS A 496 33.59 0.99 -54.89
N TYR A 497 34.15 0.10 -54.09
CA TYR A 497 35.07 -0.94 -54.56
C TYR A 497 34.41 -1.91 -55.54
N VAL A 498 33.17 -2.35 -55.25
CA VAL A 498 32.40 -3.27 -56.11
C VAL A 498 31.96 -2.62 -57.42
N LEU A 499 31.74 -1.30 -57.44
CA LEU A 499 31.24 -0.60 -58.63
C LEU A 499 32.33 0.01 -59.50
N TYR A 500 33.42 0.47 -58.88
CA TYR A 500 34.46 1.25 -59.55
C TYR A 500 35.87 0.87 -59.08
N GLY A 501 36.08 0.70 -57.77
CA GLY A 501 37.42 0.59 -57.19
C GLY A 501 38.26 -0.61 -57.64
N ALA A 502 37.66 -1.79 -57.85
CA ALA A 502 38.39 -2.94 -58.41
C ALA A 502 38.79 -2.71 -59.87
N ALA A 503 37.92 -2.07 -60.67
CA ALA A 503 38.19 -1.72 -62.06
C ALA A 503 39.24 -0.58 -62.17
N GLU A 504 39.28 0.32 -61.18
CA GLU A 504 40.25 1.40 -61.05
C GLU A 504 41.58 0.97 -60.37
N LYS A 505 41.76 -0.32 -60.08
CA LYS A 505 42.96 -0.92 -59.42
C LYS A 505 43.28 -0.35 -58.03
N ARG A 506 42.29 0.18 -57.33
CA ARG A 506 42.44 0.57 -55.93
C ARG A 506 42.47 -0.69 -55.09
N MET A 507 43.39 -0.78 -54.14
CA MET A 507 43.43 -1.98 -53.29
C MET A 507 42.30 -1.90 -52.26
N PRO A 508 41.58 -2.99 -51.96
CA PRO A 508 40.48 -2.99 -51.00
C PRO A 508 40.95 -2.84 -49.54
N ARG A 509 42.22 -3.17 -49.28
CA ARG A 509 42.86 -3.17 -47.96
C ARG A 509 44.38 -3.23 -48.11
N ASP A 510 45.08 -3.07 -47.00
CA ASP A 510 46.53 -3.25 -46.93
C ASP A 510 46.91 -4.72 -47.20
N MET A 511 47.58 -4.97 -48.34
CA MET A 511 47.97 -6.31 -48.75
C MET A 511 49.21 -6.83 -48.02
N SER A 512 49.89 -5.98 -47.25
CA SER A 512 50.99 -6.42 -46.37
C SER A 512 50.49 -7.13 -45.10
N LYS A 513 49.17 -7.13 -44.84
CA LYS A 513 48.54 -7.73 -43.65
C LYS A 513 47.69 -8.97 -44.01
N PRO A 514 47.82 -10.09 -43.28
CA PRO A 514 47.10 -11.33 -43.59
C PRO A 514 45.57 -11.17 -43.52
N PHE A 515 44.86 -11.81 -44.46
CA PHE A 515 43.40 -11.85 -44.51
C PHE A 515 42.86 -12.69 -43.35
N ARG A 516 42.18 -12.06 -42.38
CA ARG A 516 41.51 -12.75 -41.28
C ARG A 516 40.07 -13.08 -41.71
N LYS A 517 39.75 -14.37 -41.79
CA LYS A 517 38.36 -14.85 -41.84
C LYS A 517 37.67 -14.62 -40.50
#